data_AF-A0A7S3S183-F1
#
_entry.id   AF-A0A7S3S183-F1
#
_cell.length_a   1.000
_cell.length_b   1.000
_cell.length_c   1.000
_cell.angle_alpha   90.00
_cell.angle_beta   90.00
_cell.angle_gamma   90.00
#
_symmetry.space_group_name_H-M   'P 1'
#
loop_
_entity.id
_entity.type
_entity.pdbx_description
1 polymer ?
#
loop_
_entity_poly.entity_id
_entity_poly.type
_entity_poly.pdbx_seq_one_letter_code
_entity_poly.pdbx_strand_id
1 'polypeptide(L)'
;SEEKAEAEAALEEALPALEDAAKALNDLKKEDITEMRQFAKPHELVQNVALCVVILKGGKDVSWKGAKVVMGEGNFLRSLVEFDKDGLTEKQIKQVKVYFQNADFTPEAMMNISQAGAGLLKWVYAIVNYYGVAKTVNPKRQAVANAEKTLRQAQKDLAKIQAEVKALGEQLQELQVKFEA
;
A
#
# COMPACT_ATOMS: atom_id res chain seq x y z
N SER A 1 -1.60 17.75 12.50
CA SER A 1 -2.93 17.38 13.01
C SER A 1 -2.85 15.96 13.52
N GLU A 2 -3.57 15.64 14.61
CA GLU A 2 -3.67 14.28 15.18
C GLU A 2 -4.02 13.24 14.11
N GLU A 3 -4.97 13.57 13.25
CA GLU A 3 -5.38 12.72 12.13
C GLU A 3 -4.25 12.41 11.12
N LYS A 4 -3.22 13.25 11.00
CA LYS A 4 -2.06 12.96 10.15
C LYS A 4 -1.16 11.92 10.81
N ALA A 5 -0.88 12.07 12.10
CA ALA A 5 -0.06 11.15 12.86
C ALA A 5 -0.69 9.75 12.93
N GLU A 6 -2.01 9.69 13.13
CA GLU A 6 -2.76 8.42 13.17
C GLU A 6 -2.77 7.71 11.80
N ALA A 7 -2.87 8.47 10.72
CA ALA A 7 -2.80 7.91 9.36
C ALA A 7 -1.38 7.44 9.00
N GLU A 8 -0.35 8.18 9.41
CA GLU A 8 1.05 7.77 9.24
C GLU A 8 1.37 6.51 10.06
N ALA A 9 0.89 6.42 11.30
CA ALA A 9 1.03 5.22 12.13
C ALA A 9 0.34 3.99 11.50
N ALA A 10 -0.88 4.15 10.99
CA ALA A 10 -1.57 3.07 10.28
C ALA A 10 -0.82 2.63 9.01
N LEU A 11 -0.10 3.55 8.35
CA LEU A 11 0.75 3.21 7.21
C LEU A 11 1.99 2.43 7.65
N GLU A 12 2.62 2.85 8.74
CA GLU A 12 3.74 2.15 9.36
C GLU A 12 3.36 0.74 9.83
N GLU A 13 2.09 0.48 10.15
CA GLU A 13 1.59 -0.88 10.43
C GLU A 13 1.23 -1.67 9.16
N ALA A 14 0.76 -1.00 8.11
CA ALA A 14 0.39 -1.66 6.85
C ALA A 14 1.60 -2.11 6.01
N LEU A 15 2.72 -1.38 6.08
CA LEU A 15 3.97 -1.71 5.38
C LEU A 15 4.59 -3.04 5.84
N PRO A 16 4.81 -3.31 7.13
CA PRO A 16 5.34 -4.59 7.59
C PRO A 16 4.37 -5.71 7.28
N ALA A 17 3.05 -5.50 7.36
CA ALA A 17 2.07 -6.52 6.99
C ALA A 17 2.18 -6.93 5.50
N LEU A 18 2.49 -5.98 4.61
CA LEU A 18 2.76 -6.27 3.19
C LEU A 18 4.06 -7.04 2.99
N GLU A 19 5.12 -6.65 3.69
CA GLU A 19 6.40 -7.36 3.62
C GLU A 19 6.28 -8.80 4.16
N ASP A 20 5.58 -8.96 5.27
CA ASP A 20 5.26 -10.25 5.88
C ASP A 20 4.42 -11.13 4.96
N ALA A 21 3.48 -10.54 4.21
CA ALA A 21 2.71 -11.24 3.19
C ALA A 21 3.59 -11.64 2.00
N ALA A 22 4.47 -10.75 1.53
CA ALA A 22 5.41 -11.07 0.45
C ALA A 22 6.38 -12.19 0.86
N LYS A 23 6.85 -12.18 2.10
CA LYS A 23 7.66 -13.26 2.67
C LYS A 23 6.88 -14.56 2.75
N ALA A 24 5.65 -14.53 3.26
CA ALA A 24 4.80 -15.71 3.29
C ALA A 24 4.58 -16.29 1.88
N LEU A 25 4.41 -15.45 0.85
CA LEU A 25 4.30 -15.91 -0.53
C LEU A 25 5.61 -16.52 -1.08
N ASN A 26 6.77 -16.00 -0.69
CA ASN A 26 8.07 -16.55 -1.07
C ASN A 26 8.39 -17.86 -0.34
N ASP A 27 7.87 -18.03 0.88
CA ASP A 27 8.00 -19.27 1.64
C ASP A 27 7.10 -20.39 1.08
N LEU A 28 6.08 -20.04 0.28
CA LEU A 28 5.24 -21.03 -0.42
C LEU A 28 5.97 -21.65 -1.60
N LYS A 29 5.87 -22.98 -1.71
CA LYS A 29 6.42 -23.71 -2.85
C LYS A 29 5.40 -23.82 -3.97
N LYS A 30 5.90 -23.96 -5.19
CA LYS A 30 5.08 -24.24 -6.37
C LYS A 30 4.28 -25.54 -6.24
N GLU A 31 4.81 -26.50 -5.47
CA GLU A 31 4.16 -27.77 -5.14
C GLU A 31 2.86 -27.53 -4.36
N ASP A 32 2.90 -26.68 -3.32
CA ASP A 32 1.73 -26.36 -2.48
C ASP A 32 0.60 -25.71 -3.30
N ILE A 33 0.95 -24.83 -4.24
CA ILE A 33 -0.01 -24.21 -5.17
C ILE A 33 -0.57 -25.25 -6.15
N THR A 34 0.26 -26.18 -6.59
CA THR A 34 -0.15 -27.25 -7.51
C THR A 34 -1.13 -28.21 -6.83
N GLU A 35 -0.88 -28.57 -5.57
CA GLU A 35 -1.79 -29.37 -4.74
C GLU A 35 -3.13 -28.66 -4.56
N MET A 36 -3.10 -27.38 -4.17
CA MET A 36 -4.30 -26.55 -4.03
C MET A 36 -5.14 -26.52 -5.32
N ARG A 37 -4.48 -26.45 -6.49
CA ARG A 37 -5.15 -26.48 -7.80
C ARG A 37 -5.78 -27.84 -8.13
N GLN A 38 -5.20 -28.93 -7.63
CA GLN A 38 -5.64 -30.29 -7.92
C GLN A 38 -6.90 -30.70 -7.15
N PHE A 39 -7.32 -29.94 -6.13
CA PHE A 39 -8.57 -30.21 -5.43
C PHE A 39 -9.76 -30.30 -6.40
N ALA A 40 -10.40 -31.47 -6.43
CA ALA A 40 -11.61 -31.72 -7.22
C ALA A 40 -12.80 -30.95 -6.62
N LYS A 41 -12.91 -30.93 -5.29
CA LYS A 41 -13.86 -30.14 -4.52
C LYS A 41 -13.11 -29.43 -3.38
N PRO A 42 -12.62 -28.21 -3.59
CA PRO A 42 -11.88 -27.49 -2.54
C PRO A 42 -12.79 -27.19 -1.35
N HIS A 43 -12.19 -27.06 -0.16
CA HIS A 43 -12.87 -26.47 0.98
C HIS A 43 -13.34 -25.05 0.64
N GLU A 44 -14.49 -24.63 1.15
CA GLU A 44 -15.09 -23.33 0.81
C GLU A 44 -14.11 -22.17 1.05
N LEU A 45 -13.41 -22.17 2.19
CA LEU A 45 -12.39 -21.17 2.52
C LEU A 45 -11.25 -21.12 1.48
N VAL A 46 -10.75 -22.29 1.04
CA VAL A 46 -9.69 -22.41 0.01
C VAL A 46 -10.16 -21.84 -1.31
N GLN A 47 -11.40 -22.14 -1.69
CA GLN A 47 -12.01 -21.57 -2.89
C GLN A 47 -12.17 -20.05 -2.78
N ASN A 48 -12.66 -19.56 -1.65
CA ASN A 48 -12.89 -18.13 -1.41
C ASN A 48 -11.59 -17.32 -1.47
N VAL A 49 -10.50 -17.83 -0.92
CA VAL A 49 -9.17 -17.17 -1.04
C VAL A 49 -8.73 -17.10 -2.50
N ALA A 50 -8.84 -18.19 -3.24
CA ALA A 50 -8.45 -18.20 -4.64
C ALA A 50 -9.29 -17.24 -5.49
N LEU A 51 -10.60 -17.14 -5.22
CA LEU A 51 -11.49 -16.16 -5.85
C LEU A 51 -11.08 -14.72 -5.51
N CYS A 52 -10.73 -14.44 -4.25
CA CYS A 52 -10.24 -13.12 -3.84
C CYS A 52 -8.99 -12.70 -4.62
N VAL A 53 -8.05 -13.63 -4.83
CA VAL A 53 -6.84 -13.37 -5.63
C VAL A 53 -7.19 -13.04 -7.08
N VAL A 54 -8.15 -13.75 -7.68
CA VAL A 54 -8.62 -13.46 -9.05
C VAL A 54 -9.27 -12.07 -9.14
N ILE A 55 -10.11 -11.72 -8.16
CA ILE A 55 -10.76 -10.40 -8.10
C ILE A 55 -9.70 -9.29 -8.01
N LEU A 56 -8.70 -9.44 -7.12
CA LEU A 56 -7.62 -8.47 -6.96
C LEU A 56 -6.79 -8.32 -8.24
N LYS A 57 -6.47 -9.42 -8.93
CA LYS A 57 -5.80 -9.38 -10.25
C LYS A 57 -6.69 -8.85 -11.39
N GLY A 58 -7.96 -8.54 -11.15
CA GLY A 58 -8.88 -8.04 -12.17
C GLY A 58 -9.30 -9.11 -13.18
N GLY A 59 -9.25 -10.39 -12.78
CA GLY A 59 -9.68 -11.49 -13.62
C GLY A 59 -11.18 -11.42 -13.93
N LYS A 60 -11.55 -11.70 -15.18
CA LYS A 60 -12.95 -11.70 -15.63
C LYS A 60 -13.75 -12.92 -15.14
N ASP A 61 -13.07 -14.05 -14.97
CA ASP A 61 -13.68 -15.32 -14.54
C ASP A 61 -13.46 -15.55 -13.05
N VAL A 62 -14.35 -14.99 -12.22
CA VAL A 62 -14.37 -15.17 -10.76
C VAL A 62 -15.06 -16.50 -10.43
N SER A 63 -14.44 -17.60 -10.86
CA SER A 63 -14.86 -18.96 -10.56
C SER A 63 -13.67 -19.81 -10.14
N TRP A 64 -13.92 -20.97 -9.53
CA TRP A 64 -12.85 -21.91 -9.21
C TRP A 64 -12.06 -22.32 -10.46
N LYS A 65 -12.71 -22.41 -11.63
CA LYS A 65 -12.05 -22.69 -12.90
C LYS A 65 -11.09 -21.57 -13.29
N GLY A 66 -11.53 -20.31 -13.23
CA GLY A 66 -10.67 -19.16 -13.48
C GLY A 66 -9.50 -19.07 -12.48
N ALA A 67 -9.77 -19.34 -11.20
CA ALA A 67 -8.73 -19.39 -10.18
C ALA A 67 -7.67 -20.46 -10.46
N LYS A 68 -8.07 -21.65 -10.92
CA LYS A 68 -7.11 -22.70 -11.33
C LYS A 68 -6.21 -22.28 -12.48
N VAL A 69 -6.72 -21.48 -13.42
CA VAL A 69 -5.92 -20.96 -14.53
C VAL A 69 -4.87 -20.01 -14.00
N VAL A 70 -5.27 -19.03 -13.17
CA VAL A 70 -4.36 -18.04 -12.58
C VAL A 70 -3.29 -18.70 -11.70
N MET A 71 -3.68 -19.64 -10.83
CA MET A 71 -2.74 -20.40 -10.00
C MET A 71 -1.83 -21.33 -10.83
N GLY A 72 -2.22 -21.66 -12.07
CA GLY A 72 -1.43 -22.47 -12.98
C GLY A 72 -0.34 -21.71 -13.72
N GLU A 73 -0.33 -20.38 -13.66
CA GLU A 73 0.69 -19.55 -14.27
C GLU A 73 2.05 -19.82 -13.61
N GLY A 74 3.09 -20.08 -14.41
CA GLY A 74 4.41 -20.42 -13.88
C GLY A 74 5.03 -19.33 -13.00
N ASN A 75 4.58 -18.09 -13.16
CA ASN A 75 5.00 -16.92 -12.39
C ASN A 75 3.94 -16.44 -11.40
N PHE A 76 2.96 -17.27 -11.04
CA PHE A 76 1.83 -16.86 -10.20
C PHE A 76 2.28 -16.19 -8.89
N LEU A 77 3.10 -16.85 -8.08
CA LEU A 77 3.60 -16.30 -6.80
C LEU A 77 4.40 -15.01 -7.01
N ARG A 78 5.30 -15.00 -7.99
CA ARG A 78 6.07 -13.80 -8.35
C ARG A 78 5.16 -12.63 -8.74
N SER A 79 4.08 -12.90 -9.48
CA SER A 79 3.11 -11.89 -9.90
C SER A 79 2.27 -11.32 -8.74
N LEU A 80 2.19 -12.03 -7.61
CA LEU A 80 1.56 -11.53 -6.38
C LEU A 80 2.51 -10.67 -5.57
N VAL A 81 3.82 -11.01 -5.57
CA VAL A 81 4.87 -10.22 -4.93
C VAL A 81 5.09 -8.91 -5.68
N GLU A 82 5.13 -8.95 -7.01
CA GLU A 82 5.28 -7.79 -7.90
C GLU A 82 3.93 -7.08 -8.19
N PHE A 83 2.87 -7.42 -7.44
CA PHE A 83 1.53 -6.91 -7.71
C PHE A 83 1.41 -5.41 -7.48
N ASP A 84 0.77 -4.70 -8.43
CA ASP A 84 0.49 -3.28 -8.32
C ASP A 84 -0.68 -3.02 -7.34
N LYS A 85 -0.31 -2.79 -6.09
CA LYS A 85 -1.23 -2.43 -5.00
C LYS A 85 -1.86 -1.04 -5.13
N ASP A 86 -1.30 -0.14 -5.94
CA ASP A 86 -1.82 1.23 -6.10
C ASP A 86 -2.84 1.32 -7.26
N GLY A 87 -2.83 0.37 -8.19
CA GLY A 87 -3.79 0.25 -9.30
C GLY A 87 -5.16 -0.36 -8.94
N LEU A 88 -5.42 -0.66 -7.66
CA LEU A 88 -6.66 -1.32 -7.23
C LEU A 88 -7.87 -0.38 -7.26
N THR A 89 -9.01 -0.90 -7.70
CA THR A 89 -10.28 -0.16 -7.71
C THR A 89 -11.11 -0.43 -6.47
N GLU A 90 -11.91 0.56 -6.04
CA GLU A 90 -12.83 0.38 -4.91
C GLU A 90 -13.79 -0.80 -5.11
N LYS A 91 -14.16 -1.08 -6.37
CA LYS A 91 -15.04 -2.19 -6.71
C LYS A 91 -14.41 -3.54 -6.36
N GLN A 92 -13.14 -3.75 -6.71
CA GLN A 92 -12.43 -4.99 -6.39
C GLN A 92 -12.33 -5.18 -4.88
N ILE A 93 -11.97 -4.13 -4.15
CA ILE A 93 -11.84 -4.17 -2.69
C ILE A 93 -13.18 -4.45 -2.02
N LYS A 94 -14.28 -3.81 -2.46
CA LYS A 94 -15.62 -4.07 -1.95
C LYS A 94 -16.05 -5.52 -2.17
N GLN A 95 -15.75 -6.09 -3.34
CA GLN A 95 -16.03 -7.50 -3.64
C GLN A 95 -15.26 -8.45 -2.70
N VAL A 96 -13.97 -8.19 -2.48
CA VAL A 96 -13.14 -9.00 -1.57
C VAL A 96 -13.62 -8.86 -0.12
N LYS A 97 -14.05 -7.67 0.31
CA LYS A 97 -14.53 -7.43 1.68
C LYS A 97 -15.75 -8.25 2.09
N VAL A 98 -16.57 -8.71 1.14
CA VAL A 98 -17.69 -9.60 1.44
C VAL A 98 -17.21 -10.92 2.04
N TYR A 99 -16.08 -11.44 1.59
CA TYR A 99 -15.51 -12.70 2.10
C TYR A 99 -14.99 -12.57 3.53
N PHE A 100 -14.52 -11.38 3.92
CA PHE A 100 -14.08 -11.10 5.30
C PHE A 100 -15.22 -10.98 6.31
N GLN A 101 -16.49 -11.02 5.88
CA GLN A 101 -17.63 -11.10 6.81
C GLN A 101 -17.77 -12.50 7.43
N ASN A 102 -17.15 -13.51 6.82
CA ASN A 102 -17.09 -14.85 7.39
C ASN A 102 -16.03 -14.90 8.50
N ALA A 103 -16.44 -15.20 9.73
CA ALA A 103 -15.56 -15.28 10.89
C ALA A 103 -14.51 -16.38 10.78
N ASP A 104 -14.75 -17.41 9.97
CA ASP A 104 -13.80 -18.51 9.72
C ASP A 104 -12.78 -18.18 8.62
N PHE A 105 -12.91 -17.01 7.97
CA PHE A 105 -12.02 -16.58 6.89
C PHE A 105 -10.78 -15.87 7.44
N THR A 106 -10.06 -16.55 8.35
CA THR A 106 -8.84 -16.05 8.99
C THR A 106 -7.62 -16.89 8.59
N PRO A 107 -6.41 -16.30 8.58
CA PRO A 107 -5.18 -17.04 8.29
C PRO A 107 -4.98 -18.26 9.22
N GLU A 108 -5.40 -18.16 10.48
CA GLU A 108 -5.28 -19.21 11.50
C GLU A 108 -6.16 -20.42 11.19
N ALA A 109 -7.45 -20.18 10.92
CA ALA A 109 -8.37 -21.23 10.51
C ALA A 109 -7.94 -21.87 9.18
N MET A 110 -7.44 -21.04 8.26
CA MET A 110 -6.94 -21.49 6.97
C MET A 110 -5.68 -22.34 7.08
N MET A 111 -4.79 -22.06 8.03
CA MET A 111 -3.54 -22.80 8.20
C MET A 111 -3.78 -24.27 8.57
N ASN A 112 -4.87 -24.56 9.28
CA ASN A 112 -5.29 -25.94 9.60
C ASN A 112 -5.82 -26.71 8.38
N ILE A 113 -6.17 -26.02 7.29
CA ILE A 113 -6.75 -26.61 6.08
C ILE A 113 -5.72 -26.65 4.96
N SER A 114 -5.03 -25.54 4.73
CA SER A 114 -4.04 -25.39 3.66
C SER A 114 -3.05 -24.28 4.01
N GLN A 115 -1.77 -24.66 4.10
CA GLN A 115 -0.67 -23.70 4.27
C GLN A 115 -0.58 -22.72 3.10
N ALA A 116 -0.74 -23.20 1.86
CA ALA A 116 -0.84 -22.35 0.65
C ALA A 116 -2.00 -21.36 0.75
N GLY A 117 -3.17 -21.86 1.15
CA GLY A 117 -4.34 -21.03 1.39
C GLY A 117 -4.10 -19.93 2.42
N ALA A 118 -3.42 -20.24 3.52
CA ALA A 118 -3.12 -19.27 4.58
C ALA A 118 -2.17 -18.18 4.11
N GLY A 119 -1.11 -18.53 3.38
CA GLY A 119 -0.17 -17.56 2.80
C GLY A 119 -0.86 -16.62 1.80
N LEU A 120 -1.70 -17.17 0.92
CA LEU A 120 -2.51 -16.37 -0.01
C LEU A 120 -3.49 -15.46 0.74
N LEU A 121 -4.16 -15.95 1.78
CA LEU A 121 -5.09 -15.16 2.59
C LEU A 121 -4.38 -14.01 3.31
N LYS A 122 -3.20 -14.25 3.89
CA LYS A 122 -2.38 -13.20 4.52
C LYS A 122 -2.05 -12.09 3.51
N TRP A 123 -1.74 -12.45 2.27
CA TRP A 123 -1.53 -11.48 1.20
C TRP A 123 -2.79 -10.69 0.84
N VAL A 124 -3.95 -11.35 0.68
CA VAL A 124 -5.22 -10.65 0.41
C VAL A 124 -5.53 -9.64 1.52
N TYR A 125 -5.35 -10.03 2.79
CA TYR A 125 -5.53 -9.14 3.94
C TYR A 125 -4.60 -7.94 3.89
N ALA A 126 -3.29 -8.16 3.67
CA ALA A 126 -2.30 -7.09 3.62
C ALA A 126 -2.60 -6.08 2.50
N ILE A 127 -3.01 -6.56 1.33
CA ILE A 127 -3.40 -5.70 0.20
C ILE A 127 -4.64 -4.86 0.51
N VAL A 128 -5.68 -5.47 1.11
CA VAL A 128 -6.92 -4.75 1.45
C VAL A 128 -6.68 -3.74 2.57
N ASN A 129 -5.84 -4.07 3.55
CA ASN A 129 -5.45 -3.15 4.61
C ASN A 129 -4.65 -1.96 4.05
N TYR A 130 -3.63 -2.24 3.23
CA TYR A 130 -2.85 -1.22 2.56
C TYR A 130 -3.74 -0.28 1.74
N TYR A 131 -4.68 -0.82 0.95
CA TYR A 131 -5.59 0.01 0.17
C TYR A 131 -6.41 0.98 1.04
N GLY A 132 -6.93 0.48 2.17
CA GLY A 132 -7.69 1.29 3.13
C GLY A 132 -6.85 2.42 3.72
N VAL A 133 -5.62 2.12 4.11
CA VAL A 133 -4.70 3.10 4.70
C VAL A 133 -4.18 4.08 3.65
N ALA A 134 -3.75 3.59 2.48
CA ALA A 134 -3.26 4.39 1.37
C ALA A 134 -4.29 5.42 0.91
N LYS A 135 -5.58 5.06 0.88
CA LYS A 135 -6.66 6.01 0.55
C LYS A 135 -6.73 7.19 1.51
N THR A 136 -6.42 6.98 2.79
CA THR A 136 -6.43 8.03 3.83
C THR A 136 -5.12 8.82 3.86
N VAL A 137 -4.00 8.16 3.56
CA VAL A 137 -2.65 8.73 3.72
C VAL A 137 -2.19 9.48 2.47
N ASN A 138 -2.51 9.01 1.26
CA ASN A 138 -2.14 9.68 0.00
C ASN A 138 -2.55 11.16 -0.07
N PRO A 139 -3.80 11.55 0.24
CA PRO A 139 -4.17 12.97 0.21
C PRO A 139 -3.42 13.79 1.27
N LYS A 140 -3.13 13.21 2.43
CA LYS A 140 -2.38 13.88 3.51
C LYS A 140 -0.90 14.06 3.15
N ARG A 141 -0.26 13.04 2.57
CA ARG A 141 1.11 13.14 2.03
C ARG A 141 1.22 14.19 0.94
N GLN A 142 0.25 14.24 0.02
CA GLN A 142 0.24 15.24 -1.04
C GLN A 142 0.05 16.66 -0.48
N ALA A 143 -0.81 16.84 0.53
CA ALA A 143 -0.97 18.12 1.22
C ALA A 143 0.32 18.57 1.93
N VAL A 144 1.01 17.65 2.60
CA VAL A 144 2.28 17.92 3.30
C VAL A 144 3.39 18.28 2.30
N ALA A 145 3.56 17.50 1.24
CA ALA A 145 4.55 17.80 0.21
C ALA A 145 4.33 19.18 -0.44
N ASN A 146 3.06 19.56 -0.66
CA ASN A 146 2.72 20.89 -1.17
C ASN A 146 3.01 21.99 -0.13
N ALA A 147 2.68 21.76 1.14
CA ALA A 147 2.96 22.72 2.22
C ALA A 147 4.47 22.92 2.43
N GLU A 148 5.26 21.85 2.43
CA GLU A 148 6.72 21.91 2.52
C GLU A 148 7.35 22.63 1.33
N LYS A 149 6.85 22.38 0.11
CA LYS A 149 7.29 23.10 -1.09
C LYS A 149 7.02 24.60 -0.97
N THR A 150 5.82 24.99 -0.52
CA THR A 150 5.45 26.39 -0.30
C THR A 150 6.28 27.02 0.82
N LEU A 151 6.48 26.33 1.94
CA LEU A 151 7.30 26.80 3.05
C LEU A 151 8.74 27.03 2.61
N ARG A 152 9.32 26.10 1.87
CA ARG A 152 10.70 26.21 1.36
C ARG A 152 10.85 27.36 0.38
N GLN A 153 9.83 27.63 -0.44
CA GLN A 153 9.82 28.80 -1.33
C GLN A 153 9.75 30.10 -0.52
N ALA A 154 8.82 30.20 0.44
CA ALA A 154 8.69 31.37 1.31
C ALA A 154 9.97 31.66 2.12
N GLN A 155 10.65 30.61 2.62
CA GLN A 155 11.94 30.75 3.32
C GLN A 155 13.04 31.28 2.40
N LYS A 156 13.09 30.83 1.14
CA LYS A 156 14.03 31.37 0.14
C LYS A 156 13.77 32.84 -0.14
N ASP A 157 12.50 33.21 -0.31
CA ASP A 157 12.12 34.60 -0.62
C ASP A 157 12.42 35.52 0.57
N LEU A 158 12.14 35.07 1.79
CA LEU A 158 12.49 35.79 3.03
C LEU A 158 14.00 36.01 3.16
N ALA A 159 14.81 34.96 2.92
CA ALA A 159 16.27 35.06 3.00
C ALA A 159 16.83 36.06 1.97
N LYS A 160 16.24 36.10 0.76
CA LYS A 160 16.61 37.07 -0.27
C LYS A 160 16.28 38.50 0.17
N ILE A 161 15.07 38.74 0.66
CA ILE A 161 14.64 40.07 1.14
C ILE A 161 15.51 40.53 2.31
N GLN A 162 15.82 39.64 3.26
CA GLN A 162 16.72 39.97 4.38
C GLN A 162 18.13 40.36 3.91
N ALA A 163 18.67 39.68 2.88
CA ALA A 163 19.95 40.04 2.29
C ALA A 163 19.91 41.42 1.60
N GLU A 164 18.84 41.72 0.87
CA GLU A 164 18.64 43.03 0.22
C GLU A 164 18.51 44.17 1.24
N VAL A 165 17.72 43.98 2.31
CA VAL A 165 17.57 44.96 3.40
C VAL A 165 18.90 45.23 4.08
N LYS A 166 19.69 44.18 4.35
CA LYS A 166 21.02 44.32 4.95
C LYS A 166 21.96 45.13 4.05
N ALA A 167 22.00 44.82 2.75
CA ALA A 167 22.83 45.55 1.80
C ALA A 167 22.44 47.03 1.69
N LEU A 168 21.13 47.33 1.66
CA LEU A 168 20.63 48.70 1.65
C LEU A 168 21.00 49.46 2.94
N GLY A 169 20.93 48.77 4.09
CA GLY A 169 21.33 49.34 5.38
C GLY A 169 22.81 49.67 5.45
N GLU A 170 23.67 48.80 4.92
CA GLU A 170 25.12 49.04 4.81
C GLU A 170 25.41 50.25 3.90
N GLN A 171 24.73 50.36 2.76
CA GLN A 171 24.86 51.52 1.85
C GLN A 171 24.40 52.84 2.50
N LEU A 172 23.28 52.81 3.24
CA LEU A 172 22.78 53.98 3.97
C LEU A 172 23.77 54.45 5.04
N GLN A 173 24.34 53.52 5.83
CA GLN A 173 25.38 53.85 6.80
C GLN A 173 26.62 54.46 6.12
N GLU A 174 27.07 53.87 5.01
CA GLU A 174 28.24 54.38 4.30
C GLU A 174 28.01 55.79 3.73
N LEU A 175 26.81 56.06 3.19
CA LEU A 175 26.43 57.41 2.76
C LEU A 175 26.38 58.38 3.95
N GLN A 176 25.81 57.96 5.07
CA GLN A 176 25.66 58.81 6.24
C GLN A 176 27.02 59.23 6.82
N VAL A 177 27.98 58.31 6.88
CA VAL A 177 29.38 58.61 7.26
C VAL A 177 30.04 59.58 6.27
N LYS A 178 29.74 59.48 4.97
CA LYS A 178 30.25 60.41 3.94
C LYS A 178 29.63 61.81 4.00
N PHE A 179 28.42 61.94 4.55
CA PHE A 179 27.74 63.24 4.71
C PHE A 179 28.05 63.92 6.05
N GLU A 180 28.47 63.18 7.07
CA GLU A 180 28.84 63.69 8.40
C GLU A 180 30.34 64.01 8.55
N ALA A 181 31.15 63.78 7.51
CA ALA A 181 32.58 64.12 7.42
C ALA A 181 32.80 65.36 6.53
#